data_AF-A0A958AHN1-F1
#
_entry.id   AF-A0A958AHN1-F1
#
_cell.length_a   1.000
_cell.length_b   1.000
_cell.length_c   1.000
_cell.angle_alpha   90.00
_cell.angle_beta   90.00
_cell.angle_gamma   90.00
#
_symmetry.space_group_name_H-M   'P 1'
#
loop_
_entity.id
_entity.type
_entity.pdbx_description
1 polymer ?
#
loop_
_entity_poly.entity_id
_entity_poly.type
_entity_poly.pdbx_seq_one_letter_code
_entity_poly.pdbx_strand_id
1 'polypeptide(L)'
;MTDNYATAKECRPLFELMNQVKELAPWEWMEEMDIFGVQGPDAEEPDYVSVMGMAGEHFAVALYPGDRALTHLLEFEQIGPYGNPLDLLLIPQFQASFEDRNTLTDKDRKMLKELGLKYRGRNAWPQLRAQQPACVPWYIESADVSRMVRALEQLLVVAPRVKENPDVLIPAGSD
;
A
#
# COMPACT_ATOMS: atom_id res chain seq x y z
N MET A 1 -8.70 -17.72 -20.02
CA MET A 1 -8.35 -17.25 -18.67
C MET A 1 -9.45 -16.31 -18.24
N THR A 2 -10.22 -16.71 -17.23
CA THR A 2 -11.13 -15.80 -16.56
C THR A 2 -10.25 -14.89 -15.70
N ASP A 3 -10.32 -13.60 -15.95
CA ASP A 3 -9.65 -12.61 -15.12
C ASP A 3 -10.27 -12.62 -13.72
N ASN A 4 -9.52 -13.04 -12.70
CA ASN A 4 -9.97 -13.13 -11.30
C ASN A 4 -9.78 -11.80 -10.53
N TYR A 5 -9.86 -10.68 -11.22
CA TYR A 5 -9.71 -9.35 -10.61
C TYR A 5 -10.86 -9.04 -9.68
N ALA A 6 -10.53 -8.36 -8.57
CA ALA A 6 -11.52 -7.94 -7.60
C ALA A 6 -12.60 -7.05 -8.23
N THR A 7 -13.85 -7.33 -7.89
CA THR A 7 -15.02 -6.55 -8.27
C THR A 7 -15.15 -5.30 -7.41
N ALA A 8 -15.98 -4.35 -7.85
CA ALA A 8 -16.29 -3.16 -7.06
C ALA A 8 -16.80 -3.51 -5.65
N LYS A 9 -17.68 -4.52 -5.55
CA LYS A 9 -18.25 -4.95 -4.27
C LYS A 9 -17.19 -5.48 -3.31
N GLU A 10 -16.22 -6.26 -3.82
CA GLU A 10 -15.11 -6.78 -3.00
C GLU A 10 -14.15 -5.65 -2.57
N CYS A 11 -13.90 -4.66 -3.43
CA CYS A 11 -13.03 -3.53 -3.10
C CYS A 11 -13.69 -2.46 -2.21
N ARG A 12 -15.00 -2.52 -1.95
CA ARG A 12 -15.70 -1.55 -1.09
C ARG A 12 -15.00 -1.29 0.26
N PRO A 13 -14.70 -2.32 1.08
CA PRO A 13 -14.00 -2.12 2.35
C PRO A 13 -12.63 -1.46 2.18
N LEU A 14 -11.89 -1.78 1.11
CA LEU A 14 -10.60 -1.14 0.83
C LEU A 14 -10.77 0.36 0.62
N PHE A 15 -11.72 0.79 -0.20
CA PHE A 15 -11.93 2.23 -0.44
C PHE A 15 -12.42 2.97 0.81
N GLU A 16 -13.22 2.32 1.66
CA GLU A 16 -13.65 2.88 2.95
C GLU A 16 -12.47 3.05 3.91
N LEU A 17 -11.55 2.09 3.97
CA LEU A 17 -10.32 2.18 4.76
C LEU A 17 -9.34 3.19 4.17
N MET A 18 -9.18 3.25 2.86
CA MET A 18 -8.35 4.27 2.19
C MET A 18 -8.84 5.68 2.51
N ASN A 19 -10.16 5.91 2.60
CA ASN A 19 -10.67 7.22 3.02
C ASN A 19 -10.26 7.56 4.46
N GLN A 20 -10.34 6.60 5.39
CA GLN A 20 -9.87 6.80 6.76
C GLN A 20 -8.36 7.06 6.81
N VAL A 21 -7.57 6.34 6.01
CA VAL A 21 -6.12 6.57 5.89
C VAL A 21 -5.84 7.97 5.32
N LYS A 22 -6.62 8.44 4.36
CA LYS A 22 -6.49 9.79 3.80
C LYS A 22 -6.80 10.87 4.83
N GLU A 23 -7.81 10.65 5.68
CA GLU A 23 -8.15 11.53 6.79
C GLU A 23 -7.07 11.52 7.89
N LEU A 24 -6.47 10.34 8.16
CA LEU A 24 -5.37 10.20 9.10
C LEU A 24 -4.08 10.88 8.59
N ALA A 25 -3.83 10.81 7.29
CA ALA A 25 -2.64 11.35 6.62
C ALA A 25 -1.31 10.90 7.26
N PRO A 26 -1.05 9.58 7.38
CA PRO A 26 0.12 9.07 8.11
C PRO A 26 1.46 9.53 7.54
N TRP A 27 1.52 9.83 6.24
CA TRP A 27 2.69 10.41 5.58
C TRP A 27 3.08 11.81 6.07
N GLU A 28 2.31 12.44 6.98
CA GLU A 28 2.73 13.66 7.67
C GLU A 28 3.76 13.39 8.79
N TRP A 29 3.91 12.13 9.24
CA TRP A 29 4.88 11.76 10.28
C TRP A 29 5.55 10.38 10.10
N MET A 30 5.09 9.56 9.16
CA MET A 30 5.73 8.28 8.82
C MET A 30 6.49 8.37 7.50
N GLU A 31 7.66 7.76 7.46
CA GLU A 31 8.53 7.64 6.29
C GLU A 31 8.45 6.24 5.66
N GLU A 32 9.00 6.08 4.46
CA GLU A 32 8.97 4.81 3.70
C GLU A 32 9.64 3.66 4.44
N MET A 33 10.61 3.99 5.31
CA MET A 33 11.35 3.03 6.13
C MET A 33 10.71 2.73 7.49
N ASP A 34 9.59 3.39 7.85
CA ASP A 34 8.79 3.07 9.04
C ASP A 34 7.92 1.83 8.80
N ILE A 35 8.60 0.70 8.58
CA ILE A 35 8.00 -0.56 8.15
C ILE A 35 7.57 -1.38 9.36
N PHE A 36 6.36 -1.96 9.30
CA PHE A 36 5.88 -2.89 10.31
C PHE A 36 5.21 -4.12 9.70
N GLY A 37 5.36 -5.25 10.39
CA GLY A 37 4.77 -6.53 9.99
C GLY A 37 3.30 -6.67 10.41
N VAL A 38 2.50 -7.30 9.55
CA VAL A 38 1.10 -7.64 9.76
C VAL A 38 0.93 -9.13 9.49
N GLN A 39 0.68 -9.89 10.56
CA GLN A 39 0.48 -11.34 10.46
C GLN A 39 -1.00 -11.65 10.17
N GLY A 40 -1.26 -12.44 9.11
CA GLY A 40 -2.56 -13.05 8.88
C GLY A 40 -2.83 -14.20 9.87
N PRO A 41 -4.09 -14.51 10.22
CA PRO A 41 -4.42 -15.53 11.22
C PRO A 41 -3.90 -16.93 10.89
N ASP A 42 -3.75 -17.25 9.59
CA ASP A 42 -3.26 -18.54 9.09
C ASP A 42 -2.01 -18.39 8.20
N ALA A 43 -1.38 -17.21 8.19
CA ALA A 43 -0.19 -16.98 7.38
C ALA A 43 1.05 -17.50 8.13
N GLU A 44 1.98 -18.14 7.42
CA GLU A 44 3.27 -18.58 7.97
C GLU A 44 4.25 -17.41 8.13
N GLU A 45 4.19 -16.45 7.21
CA GLU A 45 5.03 -15.25 7.17
C GLU A 45 4.17 -13.98 7.28
N PRO A 46 4.68 -12.90 7.88
CA PRO A 46 3.99 -11.62 7.90
C PRO A 46 4.06 -10.93 6.52
N ASP A 47 3.13 -10.03 6.28
CA ASP A 47 3.27 -9.02 5.23
C ASP A 47 3.75 -7.70 5.85
N TYR A 48 4.46 -6.88 5.08
CA TYR A 48 5.10 -5.67 5.61
C TYR A 48 4.46 -4.42 5.02
N VAL A 49 4.03 -3.52 5.88
CA VAL A 49 3.38 -2.26 5.51
C VAL A 49 4.42 -1.13 5.50
N SER A 50 4.39 -0.30 4.46
CA SER A 50 5.15 0.95 4.35
C SER A 50 4.24 2.10 3.95
N VAL A 51 4.56 3.32 4.41
CA VAL A 51 3.83 4.56 4.08
C VAL A 51 4.71 5.46 3.23
N MET A 52 4.21 5.86 2.07
CA MET A 52 4.88 6.77 1.13
C MET A 52 4.17 8.12 1.12
N GLY A 53 4.96 9.18 0.89
CA GLY A 53 4.42 10.52 0.60
C GLY A 53 4.92 11.64 1.49
N MET A 54 5.88 11.40 2.38
CA MET A 54 6.51 12.45 3.19
C MET A 54 7.06 13.60 2.34
N ALA A 55 7.64 13.29 1.17
CA ALA A 55 8.12 14.27 0.20
C ALA A 55 7.00 15.01 -0.57
N GLY A 56 5.74 14.60 -0.41
CA GLY A 56 4.56 15.24 -1.03
C GLY A 56 4.30 14.87 -2.49
N GLU A 57 5.09 13.97 -3.08
CA GLU A 57 5.00 13.61 -4.50
C GLU A 57 4.02 12.46 -4.79
N HIS A 58 4.05 11.40 -3.97
CA HIS A 58 3.23 10.21 -4.15
C HIS A 58 2.72 9.69 -2.80
N PHE A 59 1.41 9.80 -2.58
CA PHE A 59 0.77 9.36 -1.34
C PHE A 59 0.25 7.94 -1.50
N ALA A 60 0.85 6.99 -0.80
CA ALA A 60 0.47 5.59 -0.90
C ALA A 60 0.75 4.80 0.37
N VAL A 61 0.05 3.69 0.50
CA VAL A 61 0.39 2.59 1.41
C VAL A 61 0.82 1.41 0.56
N ALA A 62 2.03 0.92 0.79
CA ALA A 62 2.55 -0.29 0.17
C ALA A 62 2.44 -1.47 1.13
N LEU A 63 2.17 -2.65 0.57
CA LEU A 63 2.17 -3.93 1.27
C LEU A 63 3.09 -4.90 0.54
N TYR A 64 4.17 -5.29 1.18
CA TYR A 64 5.15 -6.25 0.67
C TYR A 64 4.82 -7.65 1.21
N PRO A 65 4.47 -8.62 0.34
CA PRO A 65 4.05 -9.93 0.78
C PRO A 65 5.23 -10.83 1.16
N GLY A 66 5.30 -11.25 2.41
CA GLY A 66 6.33 -12.16 2.92
C GLY A 66 7.74 -11.56 3.03
N ASP A 67 8.64 -12.33 3.64
CA ASP A 67 10.00 -11.89 3.99
C ASP A 67 10.85 -11.59 2.76
N ARG A 68 10.59 -12.31 1.66
CA ARG A 68 11.31 -12.11 0.40
C ARG A 68 11.03 -10.75 -0.23
N ALA A 69 9.78 -10.29 -0.21
CA ALA A 69 9.44 -9.00 -0.77
C ALA A 69 10.07 -7.86 0.04
N LEU A 70 10.07 -7.99 1.37
CA LEU A 70 10.78 -7.05 2.25
C LEU A 70 12.29 -7.06 1.97
N THR A 71 12.91 -8.23 1.87
CA THR A 71 14.35 -8.34 1.62
C THR A 71 14.75 -7.60 0.34
N HIS A 72 14.01 -7.80 -0.76
CA HIS A 72 14.28 -7.10 -2.00
C HIS A 72 14.10 -5.58 -1.88
N LEU A 73 13.12 -5.09 -1.11
CA LEU A 73 12.96 -3.67 -0.81
C LEU A 73 14.18 -3.12 -0.07
N LEU A 74 14.62 -3.79 0.99
CA LEU A 74 15.78 -3.35 1.79
C LEU A 74 17.07 -3.36 0.97
N GLU A 75 17.25 -4.36 0.10
CA GLU A 75 18.38 -4.40 -0.84
C GLU A 75 18.33 -3.24 -1.84
N PHE A 76 17.15 -2.92 -2.38
CA PHE A 76 16.96 -1.79 -3.28
C PHE A 76 17.30 -0.45 -2.61
N GLU A 77 16.78 -0.23 -1.40
CA GLU A 77 17.06 0.96 -0.59
C GLU A 77 18.54 1.09 -0.24
N GLN A 78 19.21 -0.02 0.08
CA GLN A 78 20.64 -0.04 0.37
C GLN A 78 21.50 0.36 -0.85
N ILE A 79 21.11 -0.06 -2.05
CA ILE A 79 21.79 0.34 -3.29
C ILE A 79 21.54 1.83 -3.57
N GLY A 80 20.33 2.32 -3.26
CA GLY A 80 19.95 3.72 -3.37
C GLY A 80 20.09 4.27 -4.80
N PRO A 81 20.58 5.51 -4.98
CA PRO A 81 20.59 6.19 -6.29
C PRO A 81 21.53 5.55 -7.32
N TYR A 82 22.34 4.58 -6.91
CA TYR A 82 23.26 3.84 -7.78
C TYR A 82 22.61 2.61 -8.45
N GLY A 83 21.40 2.26 -8.03
CA GLY A 83 20.65 1.11 -8.54
C GLY A 83 19.97 1.39 -9.87
N ASN A 84 19.50 0.33 -10.52
CA ASN A 84 18.64 0.50 -11.70
C ASN A 84 17.22 0.82 -11.21
N PRO A 85 16.62 1.95 -11.59
CA PRO A 85 15.25 2.29 -11.17
C PRO A 85 14.20 1.24 -11.56
N LEU A 86 14.48 0.43 -12.59
CA LEU A 86 13.61 -0.67 -13.01
C LEU A 86 13.59 -1.84 -12.01
N ASP A 87 14.55 -1.92 -11.09
CA ASP A 87 14.58 -2.98 -10.07
C ASP A 87 13.40 -2.87 -9.10
N LEU A 88 12.80 -1.68 -8.96
CA LEU A 88 11.55 -1.48 -8.23
C LEU A 88 10.40 -2.33 -8.81
N LEU A 89 10.40 -2.61 -10.12
CA LEU A 89 9.41 -3.47 -10.76
C LEU A 89 9.63 -4.96 -10.45
N LEU A 90 10.76 -5.33 -9.84
CA LEU A 90 11.05 -6.70 -9.41
C LEU A 90 10.58 -6.97 -7.99
N ILE A 91 10.20 -5.95 -7.22
CA ILE A 91 9.71 -6.07 -5.85
C ILE A 91 8.20 -6.35 -5.91
N PRO A 92 7.73 -7.55 -5.50
CA PRO A 92 6.31 -7.80 -5.36
C PRO A 92 5.71 -6.86 -4.30
N GLN A 93 4.62 -6.18 -4.63
CA GLN A 93 3.91 -5.35 -3.66
C GLN A 93 2.47 -5.10 -4.08
N PHE A 94 1.62 -4.75 -3.12
CA PHE A 94 0.32 -4.14 -3.38
C PHE A 94 0.39 -2.68 -2.97
N GLN A 95 -0.24 -1.80 -3.74
CA GLN A 95 -0.32 -0.38 -3.41
C GLN A 95 -1.76 0.10 -3.36
N ALA A 96 -2.04 0.86 -2.31
CA ALA A 96 -3.22 1.70 -2.15
C ALA A 96 -2.75 3.17 -2.22
N SER A 97 -2.83 3.77 -3.41
CA SER A 97 -2.35 5.13 -3.67
C SER A 97 -3.48 6.13 -3.87
N PHE A 98 -3.16 7.42 -3.72
CA PHE A 98 -4.07 8.52 -3.99
C PHE A 98 -3.57 9.36 -5.16
N GLU A 99 -4.25 9.23 -6.28
CA GLU A 99 -3.83 9.75 -7.56
C GLU A 99 -4.64 10.96 -8.02
N ASP A 100 -4.16 11.57 -9.10
CA ASP A 100 -4.97 12.43 -9.94
C ASP A 100 -5.97 11.63 -10.79
N ARG A 101 -7.10 12.27 -11.13
CA ARG A 101 -8.18 11.63 -11.90
C ARG A 101 -7.73 11.06 -13.25
N ASN A 102 -6.75 11.71 -13.88
CA ASN A 102 -6.22 11.34 -15.19
C ASN A 102 -5.26 10.15 -15.15
N THR A 103 -4.71 9.80 -13.98
CA THR A 103 -3.89 8.59 -13.78
C THR A 103 -4.75 7.32 -13.74
N LEU A 104 -6.00 7.43 -13.29
CA LEU A 104 -6.93 6.29 -13.22
C LEU A 104 -7.28 5.75 -14.61
N THR A 105 -7.44 4.44 -14.73
CA THR A 105 -7.99 3.81 -15.94
C THR A 105 -9.52 3.92 -15.97
N ASP A 106 -10.13 3.56 -17.11
CA ASP A 106 -11.59 3.46 -17.19
C ASP A 106 -12.16 2.43 -16.21
N LYS A 107 -11.43 1.34 -15.95
CA LYS A 107 -11.84 0.30 -15.01
C LYS A 107 -11.82 0.83 -13.58
N ASP A 108 -10.79 1.57 -13.18
CA ASP A 108 -10.74 2.22 -11.86
C ASP A 108 -11.93 3.17 -11.67
N ARG A 109 -12.15 4.07 -12.64
CA ARG A 109 -13.26 5.04 -12.58
C ARG A 109 -14.62 4.36 -12.53
N LYS A 110 -14.81 3.27 -13.28
CA LYS A 110 -16.05 2.50 -13.29
C LYS A 110 -16.29 1.87 -11.92
N MET A 111 -15.27 1.29 -11.30
CA MET A 111 -15.34 0.70 -9.96
C MET A 111 -15.79 1.72 -8.92
N LEU A 112 -15.16 2.90 -8.88
CA LEU A 112 -15.53 3.97 -7.95
C LEU A 112 -16.97 4.48 -8.19
N LYS A 113 -17.36 4.62 -9.46
CA LYS A 113 -18.71 5.04 -9.85
C LYS A 113 -19.78 4.03 -9.44
N GLU A 114 -19.54 2.74 -9.61
CA GLU A 114 -20.46 1.66 -9.19
C GLU A 114 -20.71 1.67 -7.69
N LEU A 115 -19.71 2.06 -6.90
CA LEU A 115 -19.84 2.19 -5.45
C LEU A 115 -20.47 3.51 -5.00
N GLY A 116 -20.73 4.44 -5.92
CA GLY A 116 -21.26 5.77 -5.63
C GLY A 116 -20.24 6.73 -5.01
N LEU A 117 -18.95 6.39 -5.04
CA LEU A 117 -17.87 7.16 -4.45
C LEU A 117 -17.50 8.36 -5.33
N LYS A 118 -17.22 9.50 -4.70
CA LYS A 118 -16.94 10.77 -5.39
C LYS A 118 -15.72 11.44 -4.78
N TYR A 119 -14.76 11.77 -5.64
CA TYR A 119 -13.51 12.41 -5.26
C TYR A 119 -13.30 13.69 -6.08
N ARG A 120 -12.58 14.66 -5.51
CA ARG A 120 -12.24 15.94 -6.14
C ARG A 120 -10.89 16.40 -5.64
N GLY A 121 -10.18 17.18 -6.47
CA GLY A 121 -8.85 17.68 -6.15
C GLY A 121 -7.74 16.76 -6.68
N ARG A 122 -6.50 17.20 -6.45
CA ARG A 122 -5.30 16.43 -6.77
C ARG A 122 -5.02 15.39 -5.71
N ASN A 123 -4.41 14.27 -6.09
CA ASN A 123 -4.02 13.18 -5.18
C ASN A 123 -5.14 12.75 -4.22
N ALA A 124 -6.35 12.63 -4.77
CA ALA A 124 -7.59 12.39 -4.01
C ALA A 124 -8.32 11.15 -4.50
N TRP A 125 -7.92 10.56 -5.62
CA TRP A 125 -8.59 9.43 -6.23
C TRP A 125 -7.91 8.14 -5.79
N PRO A 126 -8.57 7.28 -5.00
CA PRO A 126 -7.95 6.04 -4.56
C PRO A 126 -7.74 5.09 -5.75
N GLN A 127 -6.54 4.53 -5.85
CA GLN A 127 -6.18 3.51 -6.83
C GLN A 127 -5.57 2.31 -6.10
N LEU A 128 -5.91 1.12 -6.58
CA LEU A 128 -5.38 -0.15 -6.09
C LEU A 128 -4.59 -0.82 -7.20
N ARG A 129 -3.35 -1.23 -6.89
CA ARG A 129 -2.49 -1.97 -7.81
C ARG A 129 -1.78 -3.13 -7.11
N ALA A 130 -1.51 -4.17 -7.89
CA ALA A 130 -0.63 -5.27 -7.55
C ALA A 130 0.57 -5.23 -8.51
N GLN A 131 1.76 -5.20 -7.97
CA GLN A 131 3.02 -5.33 -8.68
C GLN A 131 3.47 -6.79 -8.62
N GLN A 132 3.46 -7.44 -9.78
CA GLN A 132 4.09 -8.75 -9.96
C GLN A 132 5.49 -8.54 -10.57
N PRO A 133 6.50 -9.32 -10.16
CA PRO A 133 7.86 -9.17 -10.68
C PRO A 133 7.92 -9.19 -12.20
N ALA A 134 8.66 -8.24 -12.76
CA ALA A 134 8.84 -8.05 -14.21
C ALA A 134 7.55 -7.79 -15.01
N CYS A 135 6.45 -7.45 -14.32
CA CYS A 135 5.19 -7.03 -14.93
C CYS A 135 4.94 -5.53 -14.63
N VAL A 136 4.03 -4.92 -15.37
CA VAL A 136 3.54 -3.58 -15.02
C VAL A 136 2.53 -3.69 -13.86
N PRO A 137 2.43 -2.68 -12.96
CA PRO A 137 1.44 -2.69 -11.89
C PRO A 137 0.02 -2.85 -12.46
N TRP A 138 -0.73 -3.81 -11.96
CA TRP A 138 -2.04 -4.18 -12.51
C TRP A 138 -3.14 -4.28 -11.45
N TYR A 139 -4.37 -4.62 -11.84
CA TYR A 139 -5.49 -4.70 -10.90
C TYR A 139 -5.27 -5.80 -9.87
N ILE A 140 -5.70 -5.54 -8.63
CA ILE A 140 -5.67 -6.54 -7.56
C ILE A 140 -6.65 -7.69 -7.87
N GLU A 141 -6.29 -8.90 -7.43
CA GLU A 141 -7.14 -10.08 -7.53
C GLU A 141 -8.06 -10.22 -6.32
N SER A 142 -9.20 -10.91 -6.47
CA SER A 142 -10.15 -11.13 -5.37
C SER A 142 -9.51 -11.81 -4.16
N ALA A 143 -8.52 -12.68 -4.39
CA ALA A 143 -7.82 -13.40 -3.32
C ALA A 143 -7.02 -12.45 -2.39
N ASP A 144 -6.52 -11.33 -2.91
CA ASP A 144 -5.64 -10.41 -2.18
C ASP A 144 -6.39 -9.29 -1.46
N VAL A 145 -7.69 -9.13 -1.72
CA VAL A 145 -8.52 -8.09 -1.10
C VAL A 145 -8.46 -8.18 0.43
N SER A 146 -8.64 -9.38 0.99
CA SER A 146 -8.63 -9.58 2.44
C SER A 146 -7.27 -9.25 3.09
N ARG A 147 -6.19 -9.47 2.34
CA ARG A 147 -4.83 -9.17 2.74
C ARG A 147 -4.62 -7.65 2.85
N MET A 148 -5.02 -6.91 1.82
CA MET A 148 -4.97 -5.45 1.82
C MET A 148 -5.89 -4.79 2.84
N VAL A 149 -7.07 -5.35 3.09
CA VAL A 149 -7.98 -4.86 4.15
C VAL A 149 -7.27 -4.90 5.50
N ARG A 150 -6.65 -6.04 5.83
CA ARG A 150 -5.92 -6.21 7.10
C ARG A 150 -4.77 -5.22 7.23
N ALA A 151 -4.01 -5.00 6.15
CA ALA A 151 -2.91 -4.04 6.15
C ALA A 151 -3.39 -2.62 6.48
N LEU A 152 -4.45 -2.15 5.83
CA LEU A 152 -5.01 -0.81 6.09
C LEU A 152 -5.63 -0.70 7.48
N GLU A 153 -6.32 -1.74 7.97
CA GLU A 153 -6.82 -1.78 9.35
C GLU A 153 -5.71 -1.67 10.38
N GLN A 154 -4.61 -2.42 10.20
CA GLN A 154 -3.47 -2.34 11.11
C GLN A 154 -2.75 -1.00 11.02
N LEU A 155 -2.63 -0.42 9.83
CA LEU A 155 -2.06 0.92 9.67
C LEU A 155 -2.84 1.96 10.48
N LEU A 156 -4.17 1.93 10.46
CA LEU A 156 -5.00 2.83 11.25
C LEU A 156 -4.80 2.69 12.77
N VAL A 157 -4.27 1.55 13.23
CA VAL A 157 -3.94 1.31 14.64
C VAL A 157 -2.49 1.70 14.97
N VAL A 158 -1.55 1.37 14.08
CA VAL A 158 -0.11 1.57 14.30
C VAL A 158 0.30 3.02 14.07
N ALA A 159 -0.15 3.65 12.99
CA ALA A 159 0.29 5.00 12.64
C ALA A 159 0.08 6.04 13.75
N PRO A 160 -1.06 6.08 14.48
CA PRO A 160 -1.21 6.97 15.63
C PRO A 160 -0.19 6.73 16.75
N ARG A 161 0.22 5.47 16.98
CA ARG A 161 1.23 5.13 17.99
C ARG A 161 2.62 5.59 17.58
N VAL A 162 2.96 5.49 16.29
CA VAL A 162 4.22 6.02 15.73
C VAL A 162 4.27 7.55 15.92
N LYS A 163 3.13 8.24 15.73
CA LYS A 163 3.05 9.69 16.00
C LYS A 163 3.34 10.05 17.46
N GLU A 164 2.84 9.23 18.39
CA GLU A 164 3.04 9.43 19.84
C GLU A 164 4.45 9.03 20.29
N ASN A 165 5.01 7.97 19.71
CA ASN A 165 6.33 7.44 20.00
C ASN A 165 6.97 6.90 18.70
N PRO A 166 7.87 7.67 18.05
CA PRO A 166 8.54 7.24 16.83
C PRO A 166 9.32 5.93 17.00
N ASP A 167 9.82 5.65 18.20
CA ASP A 167 10.62 4.46 18.49
C ASP A 167 9.76 3.19 18.68
N VAL A 168 8.43 3.27 18.54
CA VAL A 168 7.54 2.10 18.72
C VAL A 168 7.80 0.98 17.71
N LEU A 169 8.42 1.30 16.57
CA LEU A 169 8.82 0.33 15.56
C LEU A 169 10.22 -0.22 15.77
N ILE A 170 11.00 0.37 16.69
CA ILE A 170 12.34 -0.10 17.02
C ILE A 170 12.21 -1.28 17.99
N PRO A 171 12.77 -2.46 17.68
CA PRO A 171 12.78 -3.57 18.61
C PRO A 171 13.49 -3.19 19.92
N ALA A 172 12.91 -3.57 21.06
CA ALA A 172 13.54 -3.33 22.35
C ALA A 172 14.92 -4.03 22.41
N GLY A 173 15.99 -3.24 22.60
CA GLY A 173 17.37 -3.74 22.70
C GLY A 173 18.26 -3.54 21.47
N SER A 174 17.91 -2.63 20.55
CA SER A 174 18.75 -2.24 19.41
C SER A 174 19.73 -1.07 19.69
N ASP A 175 20.14 -0.88 20.96
CA ASP A 175 21.16 0.10 21.38
C ASP A 175 22.60 -0.38 21.08
#